data_AF-A0A1F2TJX4-F1
#
_entry.id   AF-A0A1F2TJX4-F1
#
_cell.length_a   1.000
_cell.length_b   1.000
_cell.length_c   1.000
_cell.angle_alpha   90.00
_cell.angle_beta   90.00
_cell.angle_gamma   90.00
#
_symmetry.space_group_name_H-M   'P 1'
#
loop_
_entity.id
_entity.type
_entity.pdbx_description
1 polymer ?
#
loop_
_entity_poly.entity_id
_entity_poly.type
_entity_poly.pdbx_seq_one_letter_code
_entity_poly.pdbx_strand_id
1 'polypeptide(L)'
;MKRHNRAFACIAALVLFGGAAAAQDDLSSPKLRIEWTAFKKLYDAKSVVVVDVRDAISYESGHIPRARLIPYDQVEKRVAELKKIKQPIVLYCA
;
A
#
# COMPACT_ATOMS: atom_id res chain seq x y z
N MET A 1 20.21 55.90 8.33
CA MET A 1 20.51 56.64 7.08
C MET A 1 21.70 55.99 6.38
N LYS A 2 21.49 55.43 5.16
CA LYS A 2 22.47 55.09 4.09
C LYS A 2 23.56 54.04 4.46
N ARG A 3 23.80 52.95 3.73
CA ARG A 3 23.50 52.55 2.34
C ARG A 3 23.72 51.02 2.17
N HIS A 4 22.89 50.40 1.33
CA HIS A 4 23.05 49.05 0.78
C HIS A 4 24.11 48.98 -0.34
N ASN A 5 24.78 47.83 -0.49
CA ASN A 5 25.11 47.08 -1.73
C ASN A 5 26.27 46.10 -1.45
N ARG A 6 26.44 44.90 -2.03
CA ARG A 6 25.65 43.93 -2.80
C ARG A 6 26.67 42.80 -3.13
N ALA A 7 26.27 41.55 -2.88
CA ALA A 7 26.58 40.30 -3.60
C ALA A 7 28.02 39.97 -4.07
N PHE A 8 28.57 38.86 -3.56
CA PHE A 8 29.50 37.86 -4.15
C PHE A 8 29.82 36.90 -2.98
N ALA A 9 29.89 35.57 -3.02
CA ALA A 9 29.74 34.53 -4.02
C ALA A 9 29.62 33.20 -3.24
N CYS A 10 28.92 32.23 -3.83
CA CYS A 10 29.12 30.78 -3.70
C CYS A 10 29.75 30.23 -2.40
N ILE A 11 28.93 29.75 -1.45
CA ILE A 11 29.35 28.66 -0.55
C ILE A 11 28.26 27.59 -0.53
N ALA A 12 28.61 26.48 -1.18
CA ALA A 12 28.22 25.10 -0.94
C ALA A 12 27.16 24.80 0.14
N ALA A 13 26.05 24.20 -0.28
CA ALA A 13 25.67 22.84 0.14
C ALA A 13 24.29 22.51 -0.44
N LEU A 14 24.31 21.99 -1.66
CA LEU A 14 23.23 21.21 -2.26
C LEU A 14 23.06 19.92 -1.44
N VAL A 15 22.24 19.95 -0.39
CA VAL A 15 21.62 18.74 0.17
C VAL A 15 20.21 19.13 0.62
N LEU A 16 19.30 19.30 -0.35
CA LEU A 16 17.87 19.17 -0.14
C LEU A 16 17.57 17.69 0.15
N PHE A 17 17.99 17.17 1.30
CA PHE A 17 17.38 15.96 1.85
C PHE A 17 16.10 16.38 2.57
N GLY A 18 15.13 16.78 1.76
CA GLY A 18 13.72 16.55 2.08
C GLY A 18 13.50 15.05 2.05
N GLY A 19 13.99 14.35 3.09
CA GLY A 19 13.56 13.01 3.40
C GLY A 19 12.10 13.11 3.81
N ALA A 20 11.19 12.95 2.85
CA ALA A 20 9.91 12.35 3.18
C ALA A 20 10.30 11.04 3.88
N ALA A 21 10.08 10.99 5.20
CA ALA A 21 10.14 9.74 5.93
C ALA A 21 9.14 8.84 5.21
N ALA A 22 9.67 7.96 4.34
CA ALA A 22 8.91 6.83 3.85
C ALA A 22 8.51 6.12 5.14
N ALA A 23 7.24 6.27 5.51
CA ALA A 23 6.67 5.48 6.58
C ALA A 23 6.95 4.05 6.18
N GLN A 24 7.94 3.46 6.84
CA GLN A 24 8.19 2.03 6.77
C GLN A 24 7.03 1.43 7.53
N ASP A 25 5.90 1.33 6.82
CA ASP A 25 4.73 0.61 7.29
C ASP A 25 5.17 -0.85 7.38
N ASP A 26 5.62 -1.23 8.57
CA ASP A 26 5.87 -2.60 8.94
C ASP A 26 4.60 -3.40 8.60
N LEU A 27 4.72 -4.37 7.69
CA LEU A 27 3.63 -5.26 7.30
C LEU A 27 3.05 -6.02 8.51
N SER A 28 3.77 -6.05 9.62
CA SER A 28 3.34 -6.62 10.90
C SER A 28 2.51 -5.67 11.75
N SER A 29 2.36 -4.41 11.36
CA SER A 29 1.60 -3.38 12.07
C SER A 29 0.15 -3.83 12.30
N PRO A 30 -0.35 -3.82 13.55
CA PRO A 30 -1.75 -4.15 13.85
C PRO A 30 -2.77 -3.31 13.07
N LYS A 31 -2.39 -2.11 12.62
CA LYS A 31 -3.26 -1.21 11.86
C LYS A 31 -3.61 -1.72 10.47
N LEU A 32 -2.81 -2.65 9.93
CA LEU A 32 -3.03 -3.26 8.62
C LEU A 32 -3.83 -4.57 8.71
N ARG A 33 -4.27 -4.97 9.92
CA ARG A 33 -5.10 -6.17 10.12
C ARG A 33 -6.57 -5.79 10.31
N ILE A 34 -7.45 -6.71 9.90
CA ILE A 34 -8.89 -6.60 10.08
C ILE A 34 -9.41 -7.82 10.85
N GLU A 35 -10.27 -7.59 11.84
CA GLU A 35 -10.94 -8.65 12.59
C GLU A 35 -11.90 -9.45 11.69
N TRP A 36 -12.01 -10.76 11.94
CA TRP A 36 -12.87 -11.66 11.15
C TRP A 36 -14.32 -11.16 11.06
N THR A 37 -14.89 -10.71 12.18
CA THR A 37 -16.28 -10.21 12.21
C THR A 37 -16.46 -8.95 11.36
N ALA A 38 -15.45 -8.07 11.30
CA ALA A 38 -15.48 -6.88 10.47
C ALA A 38 -15.35 -7.24 8.99
N PHE A 39 -14.42 -8.16 8.65
CA PHE A 39 -14.28 -8.68 7.30
C PHE A 39 -15.58 -9.33 6.81
N LYS A 40 -16.20 -10.20 7.60
CA LYS A 40 -17.44 -10.89 7.23
C LYS A 40 -18.56 -9.90 6.89
N LYS A 41 -18.73 -8.84 7.70
CA LYS A 41 -19.72 -7.78 7.44
C LYS A 41 -19.49 -7.10 6.08
N LEU A 42 -18.24 -6.75 5.75
CA LEU A 42 -17.90 -6.14 4.47
C LEU A 42 -18.09 -7.12 3.30
N TYR A 43 -17.70 -8.38 3.49
CA TYR A 43 -17.82 -9.44 2.50
C TYR A 43 -19.29 -9.69 2.14
N ASP A 44 -20.15 -9.86 3.14
CA ASP A 44 -21.60 -10.09 2.97
C ASP A 44 -22.28 -8.88 2.31
N ALA A 45 -21.87 -7.65 2.66
CA ALA A 45 -22.36 -6.41 2.06
C ALA A 45 -21.81 -6.16 0.63
N LYS A 46 -20.93 -7.03 0.11
CA LYS A 46 -20.24 -6.87 -1.18
C LYS A 46 -19.49 -5.53 -1.28
N SER A 47 -19.00 -5.03 -0.15
CA SER A 47 -18.32 -3.73 -0.03
C SER A 47 -16.81 -3.85 0.12
N VAL A 48 -16.24 -5.02 -0.18
CA VAL A 48 -14.79 -5.29 -0.12
C VAL A 48 -14.35 -6.09 -1.35
N VAL A 49 -13.15 -5.78 -1.83
CA VAL A 49 -12.43 -6.63 -2.79
C VAL A 49 -11.51 -7.56 -2.01
N VAL A 50 -11.69 -8.86 -2.22
CA VAL A 50 -10.86 -9.88 -1.60
C VAL A 50 -9.77 -10.31 -2.57
N VAL A 51 -8.53 -10.35 -2.11
CA VAL A 51 -7.36 -10.76 -2.91
C VAL A 51 -6.67 -11.92 -2.22
N ASP A 52 -6.53 -13.04 -2.93
CA ASP A 52 -5.72 -14.18 -2.49
C ASP A 52 -4.30 -13.98 -3.01
N VAL A 53 -3.31 -13.95 -2.10
CA VAL A 53 -1.89 -13.75 -2.45
C VAL A 53 -1.07 -15.02 -2.50
N ARG A 54 -1.71 -16.18 -2.37
CA ARG A 54 -1.06 -17.49 -2.52
C ARG A 54 -0.74 -17.80 -3.98
N ASP A 55 -0.15 -18.97 -4.19
CA ASP A 55 0.07 -19.53 -5.52
C ASP A 55 -1.24 -20.01 -6.18
N ALA A 56 -1.19 -20.23 -7.50
CA ALA A 56 -2.35 -20.64 -8.28
C ALA A 56 -2.90 -22.01 -7.90
N ILE A 57 -2.04 -22.96 -7.51
CA ILE A 57 -2.47 -24.32 -7.14
C ILE A 57 -3.28 -24.26 -5.85
N SER A 58 -2.81 -23.51 -4.85
CA SER A 58 -3.54 -23.25 -3.61
C SER A 58 -4.90 -22.60 -3.86
N TYR A 59 -4.95 -21.62 -4.77
CA TYR A 59 -6.21 -20.96 -5.15
C TYR A 59 -7.19 -21.93 -5.82
N GLU A 60 -6.72 -22.73 -6.78
CA GLU A 60 -7.54 -23.71 -7.51
C GLU A 60 -8.05 -24.84 -6.60
N SER A 61 -7.27 -25.24 -5.60
CA SER A 61 -7.69 -26.25 -4.61
C SER A 61 -8.85 -25.77 -3.71
N GLY A 62 -9.04 -24.45 -3.60
CA GLY A 62 -10.07 -23.83 -2.78
C GLY A 62 -9.68 -22.42 -2.35
N HIS A 63 -10.61 -21.48 -2.54
CA HIS A 63 -10.43 -20.07 -2.20
C HIS A 63 -11.75 -19.43 -1.75
N ILE A 64 -11.66 -18.25 -1.14
CA ILE A 64 -12.86 -17.49 -0.75
C ILE A 64 -13.61 -17.10 -2.04
N PRO A 65 -14.92 -17.37 -2.17
CA PRO A 65 -15.66 -17.01 -3.38
C PRO A 65 -15.54 -15.52 -3.71
N ARG A 66 -15.40 -15.20 -5.00
CA ARG A 66 -15.17 -13.82 -5.51
C ARG A 66 -13.80 -13.21 -5.15
N ALA A 67 -12.90 -13.97 -4.51
CA ALA A 67 -11.52 -13.53 -4.39
C ALA A 67 -10.87 -13.40 -5.77
N ARG A 68 -9.89 -12.52 -5.89
CA ARG A 68 -9.03 -12.38 -7.06
C ARG A 68 -7.67 -12.95 -6.73
N LEU A 69 -7.13 -13.82 -7.58
CA LEU A 69 -5.76 -14.30 -7.43
C LEU A 69 -4.77 -13.21 -7.88
N ILE A 70 -3.94 -12.77 -6.95
CA ILE A 70 -2.77 -11.91 -7.22
C ILE A 70 -1.62 -12.44 -6.35
N PRO A 71 -0.80 -13.36 -6.87
CA PRO A 71 0.31 -13.92 -6.12
C PRO A 71 1.22 -12.83 -5.55
N TYR A 72 1.76 -13.06 -4.35
CA TYR A 72 2.52 -12.06 -3.59
C TYR A 72 3.61 -11.36 -4.42
N ASP A 73 4.35 -12.11 -5.24
CA ASP A 73 5.42 -11.61 -6.13
C ASP A 73 4.92 -10.71 -7.28
N GLN A 74 3.61 -10.70 -7.53
CA GLN A 74 2.96 -9.85 -8.53
C GLN A 74 2.28 -8.63 -7.92
N VAL A 75 2.10 -8.57 -6.60
CA VAL A 75 1.39 -7.47 -5.93
C VAL A 75 2.04 -6.13 -6.26
N GLU A 76 3.36 -6.02 -6.12
CA GLU A 76 4.11 -4.78 -6.41
C GLU A 76 3.89 -4.29 -7.85
N LYS A 77 3.95 -5.22 -8.82
CA LYS A 77 3.73 -4.93 -10.25
C LYS A 77 2.30 -4.48 -10.55
N ARG A 78 1.34 -4.91 -9.72
CA ARG A 78 -0.10 -4.64 -9.88
C ARG A 78 -0.62 -3.58 -8.91
N VAL A 79 0.23 -2.91 -8.14
CA VAL A 79 -0.18 -1.82 -7.22
C VAL A 79 -0.96 -0.74 -7.95
N ALA A 80 -0.57 -0.39 -9.18
CA ALA A 80 -1.28 0.62 -9.98
C ALA A 80 -2.72 0.22 -10.33
N GLU A 81 -2.99 -1.09 -10.48
CA GLU A 81 -4.34 -1.62 -10.67
C GLU A 81 -5.12 -1.56 -9.35
N LEU A 82 -4.50 -2.02 -8.26
CA LEU A 82 -5.12 -2.02 -6.93
C LEU A 82 -5.51 -0.60 -6.48
N LYS A 83 -4.67 0.40 -6.73
CA LYS A 83 -4.95 1.82 -6.41
C LYS A 83 -6.16 2.40 -7.14
N LYS A 84 -6.61 1.81 -8.25
CA LYS A 84 -7.81 2.25 -8.98
C LYS A 84 -9.12 1.77 -8.31
N ILE A 85 -9.03 0.76 -7.45
CA ILE A 85 -10.17 0.22 -6.73
C ILE A 85 -10.53 1.17 -5.59
N LYS A 86 -11.78 1.65 -5.60
CA LYS A 86 -12.29 2.57 -4.56
C LYS A 86 -12.82 1.87 -3.30
N GLN A 87 -13.05 0.57 -3.40
CA GLN A 87 -13.50 -0.26 -2.29
C GLN A 87 -12.30 -0.67 -1.42
N PRO A 88 -12.51 -0.91 -0.11
CA PRO A 88 -11.53 -1.58 0.72
C PRO A 88 -11.01 -2.86 0.07
N ILE A 89 -9.69 -3.07 0.13
CA ILE A 89 -9.02 -4.27 -0.36
C ILE A 89 -8.54 -5.04 0.86
N VAL A 90 -8.93 -6.31 0.95
CA VAL A 90 -8.45 -7.23 1.99
C VAL A 90 -7.67 -8.34 1.30
N LEU A 91 -6.41 -8.47 1.69
CA LEU A 91 -5.51 -9.53 1.24
C LEU A 91 -5.56 -10.66 2.26
N TYR A 92 -5.51 -11.91 1.79
CA TYR A 92 -5.34 -13.06 2.68
C TYR A 92 -4.33 -14.05 2.10
N CYS A 93 -3.69 -14.79 3.02
CA CYS A 93 -2.82 -15.92 2.75
C CYS A 93 -3.20 -17.09 3.66
N ALA A 94 -2.47 -18.22 3.54
CA ALA A 94 -2.53 -19.34 4.49
C ALA A 94 -1.63 -19.08 5.69
#